data_AF-A0A8S3Q6H4-F1
#
_entry.id   AF-A0A8S3Q6H4-F1
#
_cell.length_a   1.000
_cell.length_b   1.000
_cell.length_c   1.000
_cell.angle_alpha   90.00
_cell.angle_beta   90.00
_cell.angle_gamma   90.00
#
_symmetry.space_group_name_H-M   'P 1'
#
loop_
_entity.id
_entity.type
_entity.pdbx_description
1 polymer ?
#
loop_
_entity_poly.entity_id
_entity_poly.type
_entity_poly.pdbx_seq_one_letter_code
_entity_poly.pdbx_strand_id
1 'polypeptide(L)'
;MATLGVSDQFDKYFGTWRIVECVSLAGTVDTTGIEGSEFHLDDSGDVSWKLVDETDSAPFFSSDSYEFTAGRHGSVLLKFFGTFREHVIEFKAEISDDLMLLTCERCCMLQCQKISEEDPEVLEQYTYTEALDQGYFHDVAIKADTGKIFKVHSVILSMTAPGLAWTSTPPPLSGLKEDILETVLHYLYTECLPKGLSEETARDCIKVVGKLPGLENFTQICQSFLKNTALKQQIVSLIADMHACADRIVDLFKCRQRGNTMVPDDVLSHNPAKLCYVMKQALREGAIAFSKYMILCDLFARRSGELPREERHDIIKYTKTRFHIFIKQLHEFFDAFKTQLSYKEPEQDDGNSNIFLPELEVSLSMLTKFVEDFKSALDTAISKNISDKEKAEKTEKHKKDVKDVLGKTLKHVGMAANIKAVCVLKGDGAVTGTVAFSQQNGDSAVTVTGELTGLAPGEHGFHVHEFGDNTNGCTSAGSHFNPFGKTHGAPGDEERHVGDLGNVLANADGKAEIKITDAKLSLTGPQSIIGRTVVVHADIDDLGKGGHELSKTTGNAGGRLACGVIGISKV
;
A
#
# COMPACT_ATOMS: atom_id res chain seq x y z
N MET A 1 30.18 10.11 13.69
CA MET A 1 29.49 11.32 13.20
C MET A 1 28.01 11.00 13.14
N ALA A 2 27.20 11.74 13.90
CA ALA A 2 25.78 11.51 14.01
C ALA A 2 25.10 11.65 12.64
N THR A 3 24.37 10.61 12.22
CA THR A 3 23.41 10.69 11.13
C THR A 3 22.28 11.62 11.55
N LEU A 4 22.36 12.88 11.12
CA LEU A 4 21.23 13.80 11.10
C LEU A 4 20.07 13.10 10.39
N GLY A 5 18.92 13.07 11.04
CA GLY A 5 17.72 12.46 10.49
C GLY A 5 17.33 13.18 9.20
N VAL A 6 16.82 12.43 8.22
CA VAL A 6 16.27 12.95 6.96
C VAL A 6 15.18 14.03 7.20
N SER A 7 14.65 14.13 8.42
CA SER A 7 13.74 15.18 8.91
C SER A 7 14.34 16.59 8.90
N ASP A 8 15.56 16.78 9.42
CA ASP A 8 16.15 18.13 9.64
C ASP A 8 16.45 18.88 8.32
N GLN A 9 16.53 18.15 7.20
CA GLN A 9 16.85 18.73 5.90
C GLN A 9 15.68 19.57 5.32
N PHE A 10 14.44 19.28 5.73
CA PHE A 10 13.24 19.86 5.16
C PHE A 10 12.59 20.94 6.02
N ASP A 11 12.98 21.07 7.28
CA ASP A 11 12.40 22.04 8.24
C ASP A 11 12.41 23.49 7.73
N LYS A 12 13.44 23.85 6.97
CA LYS A 12 13.58 25.19 6.37
C LYS A 12 12.46 25.54 5.39
N TYR A 13 11.82 24.55 4.77
CA TYR A 13 10.76 24.75 3.79
C TYR A 13 9.35 24.83 4.41
N PHE A 14 9.18 24.48 5.68
CA PHE A 14 7.87 24.61 6.35
C PHE A 14 7.51 26.07 6.66
N GLY A 15 6.21 26.33 6.73
CA GLY A 15 5.62 27.64 7.00
C GLY A 15 4.78 28.19 5.84
N THR A 16 4.35 29.44 5.99
CA THR A 16 3.52 30.14 4.99
C THR A 16 4.39 30.89 3.99
N TRP A 17 4.13 30.67 2.71
CA TRP A 17 4.85 31.26 1.58
C TRP A 17 3.88 32.04 0.69
N ARG A 18 4.25 33.28 0.36
CA ARG A 18 3.52 34.11 -0.61
C ARG A 18 4.22 34.07 -1.95
N ILE A 19 3.49 33.84 -3.03
CA ILE A 19 4.04 33.93 -4.39
C ILE A 19 4.20 35.41 -4.73
N VAL A 20 5.44 35.88 -4.86
CA VAL A 20 5.75 37.28 -5.14
C VAL A 20 5.93 37.56 -6.63
N GLU A 21 6.41 36.57 -7.38
CA GLU A 21 6.64 36.70 -8.82
C GLU A 21 6.44 35.35 -9.50
N CYS A 22 5.82 35.35 -10.68
CA CYS A 22 5.65 34.17 -11.51
C CYS A 22 6.10 34.41 -12.95
N VAL A 23 7.15 33.70 -13.39
CA VAL A 23 7.67 33.77 -14.75
C VAL A 23 7.24 32.54 -15.55
N SER A 24 6.44 32.73 -16.60
CA SER A 24 6.08 31.67 -17.55
C SER A 24 7.25 31.38 -18.51
N LEU A 25 7.75 30.14 -18.53
CA LEU A 25 8.94 29.78 -19.30
C LEU A 25 8.62 29.41 -20.77
N ALA A 26 7.35 29.19 -21.11
CA ALA A 26 6.95 28.73 -22.45
C ALA A 26 5.60 29.29 -22.96
N GLY A 27 4.92 30.18 -22.23
CA GLY A 27 3.62 30.73 -22.63
C GLY A 27 2.49 29.69 -22.71
N THR A 28 2.69 28.51 -22.12
CA THR A 28 1.81 27.34 -22.18
C THR A 28 0.78 27.29 -21.05
N VAL A 29 0.98 28.07 -20.00
CA VAL A 29 0.14 28.08 -18.80
C VAL A 29 -0.29 29.52 -18.52
N ASP A 30 -1.58 29.72 -18.30
CA ASP A 30 -2.11 30.99 -17.82
C ASP A 30 -1.69 31.18 -16.36
N THR A 31 -0.83 32.16 -16.12
CA THR A 31 -0.29 32.49 -14.80
C THR A 31 -0.95 33.74 -14.21
N THR A 32 -2.01 34.25 -14.84
CA THR A 32 -2.71 35.44 -14.36
C THR A 32 -3.36 35.17 -13.00
N GLY A 33 -3.11 36.07 -12.03
CA GLY A 33 -3.71 36.04 -10.69
C GLY A 33 -3.10 35.06 -9.67
N ILE A 34 -1.96 34.43 -9.99
CA ILE A 34 -1.24 33.57 -9.05
C ILE A 34 -0.38 34.39 -8.08
N GLU A 35 0.14 35.54 -8.53
CA GLU A 35 0.91 36.46 -7.70
C GLU A 35 0.03 37.00 -6.57
N GLY A 36 0.57 37.01 -5.35
CA GLY A 36 -0.15 37.34 -4.12
C GLY A 36 -0.84 36.15 -3.45
N SER A 37 -0.97 34.99 -4.10
CA SER A 37 -1.50 33.79 -3.45
C SER A 37 -0.54 33.25 -2.39
N GLU A 38 -1.09 32.72 -1.30
CA GLU A 38 -0.34 32.17 -0.18
C GLU A 38 -0.60 30.67 -0.06
N PHE A 39 0.44 29.91 0.29
CA PHE A 39 0.32 28.50 0.62
C PHE A 39 1.11 28.17 1.89
N HIS A 40 0.53 27.31 2.73
CA HIS A 40 1.15 26.84 3.96
C HIS A 40 1.61 25.39 3.78
N LEU A 41 2.89 25.13 4.07
CA LEU A 41 3.49 23.80 4.06
C LEU A 41 3.70 23.32 5.49
N ASP A 42 2.97 22.28 5.90
CA ASP A 42 3.12 21.66 7.22
C ASP A 42 3.88 20.32 7.15
N ASP A 43 4.41 19.86 8.29
CA ASP A 43 5.14 18.58 8.38
C ASP A 43 4.25 17.33 8.21
N SER A 44 2.93 17.51 8.10
CA SER A 44 1.97 16.44 7.82
C SER A 44 1.94 16.07 6.35
N GLY A 45 2.31 16.99 5.46
CA GLY A 45 2.27 16.82 4.01
C GLY A 45 1.01 17.40 3.37
N ASP A 46 0.22 18.16 4.14
CA ASP A 46 -0.94 18.89 3.66
C ASP A 46 -0.53 20.30 3.21
N VAL A 47 -1.23 20.83 2.20
CA VAL A 47 -1.06 22.23 1.76
C VAL A 47 -2.39 22.95 1.89
N SER A 48 -2.40 24.09 2.58
CA SER A 48 -3.56 25.00 2.57
C SER A 48 -3.26 26.23 1.73
N TRP A 49 -4.22 26.63 0.89
CA TRP A 49 -4.12 27.78 0.00
C TRP A 49 -5.00 28.93 0.46
N LYS A 50 -4.50 30.15 0.35
CA LYS A 50 -5.28 31.39 0.42
C LYS A 50 -5.07 32.15 -0.89
N LEU A 51 -6.14 32.23 -1.68
CA LEU A 51 -6.12 32.83 -3.00
C LEU A 51 -6.48 34.31 -2.93
N VAL A 52 -6.04 35.08 -3.92
CA VAL A 52 -6.42 36.49 -4.06
C VAL A 52 -7.85 36.57 -4.60
N ASP A 53 -8.70 37.35 -3.93
CA ASP A 53 -10.16 37.45 -4.15
C ASP A 53 -10.60 37.84 -5.58
N GLU A 54 -9.67 38.22 -6.47
CA GLU A 54 -9.96 38.65 -7.84
C GLU A 54 -9.96 37.51 -8.89
N THR A 55 -9.81 36.25 -8.47
CA THR A 55 -9.80 35.10 -9.39
C THR A 55 -10.86 34.05 -9.08
N ASP A 56 -11.77 33.81 -10.03
CA ASP A 56 -12.78 32.72 -9.99
C ASP A 56 -12.15 31.32 -10.19
N SER A 57 -10.85 31.23 -10.45
CA SER A 57 -10.13 29.99 -10.73
C SER A 57 -8.94 29.81 -9.80
N ALA A 58 -8.91 28.69 -9.08
CA ALA A 58 -7.75 28.27 -8.30
C ALA A 58 -6.49 28.14 -9.19
N PRO A 59 -5.28 28.41 -8.65
CA PRO A 59 -4.04 28.29 -9.40
C PRO A 59 -3.93 26.91 -10.03
N PHE A 60 -3.34 26.81 -11.22
CA PHE A 60 -3.25 25.56 -11.98
C PHE A 60 -2.50 24.42 -11.25
N PHE A 61 -1.83 24.70 -10.13
CA PHE A 61 -1.15 23.71 -9.30
C PHE A 61 -1.67 23.68 -7.86
N SER A 62 -2.87 24.22 -7.61
CA SER A 62 -3.54 24.04 -6.32
C SER A 62 -3.67 22.55 -6.00
N SER A 63 -3.18 22.19 -4.82
CA SER A 63 -3.01 20.83 -4.35
C SER A 63 -3.35 20.78 -2.88
N ASP A 64 -4.00 19.69 -2.45
CA ASP A 64 -4.30 19.47 -1.04
C ASP A 64 -3.10 18.84 -0.29
N SER A 65 -2.12 18.30 -1.02
CA SER A 65 -0.96 17.60 -0.44
C SER A 65 0.34 17.82 -1.21
N TYR A 66 1.46 17.53 -0.56
CA TYR A 66 2.78 17.66 -1.15
C TYR A 66 3.78 16.65 -0.59
N GLU A 67 4.86 16.42 -1.33
CA GLU A 67 5.97 15.55 -0.89
C GLU A 67 7.32 16.17 -1.24
N PHE A 68 8.26 16.12 -0.29
CA PHE A 68 9.67 16.39 -0.54
C PHE A 68 10.40 15.12 -0.96
N THR A 69 11.17 15.20 -2.05
CA THR A 69 12.10 14.14 -2.46
C THR A 69 13.50 14.69 -2.64
N ALA A 70 14.50 13.93 -2.20
CA ALA A 70 15.90 14.27 -2.45
C ALA A 70 16.25 13.99 -3.92
N GLY A 71 16.62 15.03 -4.66
CA GLY A 71 17.07 14.95 -6.06
C GLY A 71 18.56 14.61 -6.20
N ARG A 72 19.00 14.44 -7.45
CA ARG A 72 20.43 14.24 -7.76
C ARG A 72 21.23 15.50 -7.41
N HIS A 73 22.41 15.33 -6.81
CA HIS A 73 23.30 16.41 -6.36
C HIS A 73 22.77 17.28 -5.20
N GLY A 74 21.89 16.74 -4.35
CA GLY A 74 21.44 17.42 -3.13
C GLY A 74 20.37 18.49 -3.38
N SER A 75 19.79 18.54 -4.58
CA SER A 75 18.60 19.36 -4.84
C SER A 75 17.39 18.79 -4.11
N VAL A 76 16.46 19.65 -3.71
CA VAL A 76 15.18 19.24 -3.13
C VAL A 76 14.11 19.37 -4.21
N LEU A 77 13.30 18.32 -4.37
CA LEU A 77 12.17 18.28 -5.27
C LEU A 77 10.89 18.39 -4.45
N LEU A 78 10.10 19.42 -4.70
CA LEU A 78 8.80 19.66 -4.09
C LEU A 78 7.72 19.26 -5.10
N LYS A 79 6.98 18.20 -4.79
CA LYS A 79 5.92 17.67 -5.65
C LYS A 79 4.57 18.08 -5.10
N PHE A 80 3.81 18.85 -5.87
CA PHE A 80 2.42 19.16 -5.58
C PHE A 80 1.51 18.22 -6.36
N PHE A 81 0.54 17.63 -5.66
CA PHE A 81 -0.43 16.68 -6.21
C PHE A 81 -1.76 17.39 -6.53
N GLY A 82 -1.79 18.12 -7.65
CA GLY A 82 -2.88 19.06 -7.98
C GLY A 82 -3.94 18.58 -8.99
N THR A 83 -5.03 19.35 -9.07
CA THR A 83 -6.26 19.02 -9.81
C THR A 83 -6.26 19.41 -11.29
N PHE A 84 -5.26 20.15 -11.79
CA PHE A 84 -5.22 20.56 -13.19
C PHE A 84 -4.74 19.41 -14.09
N ARG A 85 -5.69 18.85 -14.84
CA ARG A 85 -5.48 17.74 -15.81
C ARG A 85 -4.94 16.43 -15.23
N GLU A 86 -5.08 16.16 -13.92
CA GLU A 86 -4.61 14.92 -13.27
C GLU A 86 -3.07 14.70 -13.33
N HIS A 87 -2.27 15.76 -13.46
CA HIS A 87 -0.80 15.67 -13.52
C HIS A 87 -0.15 16.06 -12.19
N VAL A 88 0.86 15.29 -11.77
CA VAL A 88 1.77 15.69 -10.66
C VAL A 88 2.68 16.78 -11.19
N ILE A 89 2.70 17.92 -10.50
CA ILE A 89 3.59 19.04 -10.86
C ILE A 89 4.77 18.99 -9.92
N GLU A 90 5.95 18.78 -10.52
CA GLU A 90 7.21 18.69 -9.81
C GLU A 90 7.96 20.00 -9.96
N PHE A 91 8.23 20.64 -8.83
CA PHE A 91 9.08 21.80 -8.75
C PHE A 91 10.42 21.42 -8.15
N LYS A 92 11.49 21.87 -8.78
CA LYS A 92 12.79 21.94 -8.12
C LYS A 92 12.76 23.13 -7.16
N ALA A 93 12.94 22.86 -5.87
CA ALA A 93 12.85 23.85 -4.80
C ALA A 93 14.26 24.24 -4.31
N GLU A 94 14.62 25.49 -4.50
CA GLU A 94 15.85 26.09 -3.98
C GLU A 94 15.46 27.16 -2.95
N ILE A 95 16.05 27.10 -1.76
CA ILE A 95 15.73 28.02 -0.66
C ILE A 95 16.98 28.78 -0.24
N SER A 96 16.83 30.09 -0.05
CA SER A 96 17.83 31.00 0.48
C SER A 96 17.13 31.94 1.46
N ASP A 97 17.37 31.74 2.76
CA ASP A 97 16.73 32.49 3.84
C ASP A 97 15.19 32.49 3.72
N ASP A 98 14.58 33.67 3.53
CA ASP A 98 13.14 33.87 3.39
C ASP A 98 12.64 33.81 1.94
N LEU A 99 13.47 33.33 1.00
CA LEU A 99 13.10 33.18 -0.41
C LEU A 99 13.18 31.72 -0.83
N MET A 100 12.09 31.23 -1.41
CA MET A 100 12.00 29.93 -2.05
C MET A 100 11.74 30.11 -3.54
N LEU A 101 12.63 29.56 -4.36
CA LEU A 101 12.48 29.50 -5.80
C LEU A 101 11.99 28.11 -6.21
N LEU A 102 10.80 28.06 -6.80
CA LEU A 102 10.20 26.84 -7.34
C LEU A 102 10.32 26.85 -8.85
N THR A 103 11.10 25.93 -9.41
CA THR A 103 11.32 25.82 -10.86
C THR A 103 10.65 24.57 -11.39
N CYS A 104 9.65 24.73 -12.27
CA CYS A 104 9.10 23.64 -13.07
C CYS A 104 9.67 23.74 -14.48
N GLU A 105 10.54 22.79 -14.87
CA GLU A 105 11.39 22.85 -16.08
C GLU A 105 10.65 23.10 -17.40
N ARG A 106 9.32 22.95 -17.45
CA ARG A 106 8.51 23.16 -18.67
C ARG A 106 7.28 24.05 -18.48
N CYS A 107 7.12 24.69 -17.31
CA CYS A 107 5.92 25.48 -17.02
C CYS A 107 6.28 26.91 -16.61
N CYS A 108 6.82 27.06 -15.40
CA CYS A 108 7.06 28.37 -14.80
C CYS A 108 8.15 28.31 -13.72
N MET A 109 8.62 29.49 -13.36
CA MET A 109 9.39 29.73 -12.15
C MET A 109 8.53 30.58 -11.21
N LEU A 110 8.40 30.15 -9.96
CA LEU A 110 7.73 30.90 -8.91
C LEU A 110 8.79 31.35 -7.92
N GLN A 111 8.82 32.65 -7.66
CA GLN A 111 9.52 33.19 -6.51
C GLN A 111 8.53 33.33 -5.38
N CYS A 112 8.82 32.70 -4.25
CA CYS A 112 7.98 32.70 -3.07
C CYS A 112 8.75 33.35 -1.92
N GLN A 113 8.12 34.28 -1.22
CA GLN A 113 8.67 34.91 -0.03
C GLN A 113 8.03 34.29 1.22
N LYS A 114 8.84 33.93 2.20
CA LYS A 114 8.39 33.45 3.49
C LYS A 114 7.67 34.59 4.19
N ILE A 115 6.43 34.35 4.59
CA ILE A 115 5.72 35.27 5.45
C ILE A 115 6.23 34.96 6.85
N SER A 116 7.03 35.86 7.43
CA SER A 116 7.32 35.78 8.86
C SER A 116 5.98 35.79 9.59
N GLU A 117 5.73 34.79 10.41
CA GLU A 117 4.65 34.82 11.39
C GLU A 117 4.97 35.92 12.42
N GLU A 118 4.84 37.20 12.02
CA GLU A 118 4.20 38.14 12.92
C GLU A 118 2.76 37.65 12.96
N ASP A 119 2.49 36.81 13.96
CA ASP A 119 1.21 36.22 14.32
C ASP A 119 0.11 37.21 13.93
N PRO A 120 -0.58 36.99 12.79
CA PRO A 120 -1.43 38.03 12.22
C PRO A 120 -2.70 38.03 13.03
N GLU A 121 -2.65 38.57 14.25
CA GLU A 121 -3.70 38.47 15.27
C GLU A 121 -4.56 37.25 14.98
N VAL A 122 -4.07 36.05 15.33
CA VAL A 122 -5.04 35.13 15.92
C VAL A 122 -5.70 36.02 16.96
N LEU A 123 -6.90 36.52 16.63
CA LEU A 123 -7.84 36.94 17.63
C LEU A 123 -7.89 35.71 18.50
N GLU A 124 -7.01 35.64 19.52
CA GLU A 124 -7.06 34.66 20.57
C GLU A 124 -8.51 34.74 20.95
N GLN A 125 -9.24 33.69 20.60
CA GLN A 125 -10.68 33.65 20.69
C GLN A 125 -10.96 34.10 22.13
N TYR A 126 -11.47 35.31 22.33
CA TYR A 126 -11.28 36.01 23.60
C TYR A 126 -11.91 35.15 24.70
N THR A 127 -11.07 34.44 25.46
CA THR A 127 -11.54 33.46 26.44
C THR A 127 -11.55 34.12 27.80
N TYR A 128 -12.55 33.79 28.60
CA TYR A 128 -12.61 34.32 29.97
C TYR A 128 -11.71 33.53 30.94
N THR A 129 -10.80 32.69 30.44
CA THR A 129 -9.97 31.78 31.26
C THR A 129 -9.24 32.51 32.38
N GLU A 130 -8.61 33.66 32.09
CA GLU A 130 -7.94 34.46 33.12
C GLU A 130 -8.91 34.97 34.21
N ALA A 131 -10.16 35.27 33.86
CA ALA A 131 -11.17 35.70 34.81
C ALA A 131 -11.60 34.57 35.74
N LEU A 132 -11.61 33.31 35.26
CA LEU A 132 -11.84 32.12 36.09
C LEU A 132 -10.68 31.87 37.04
N ASP A 133 -9.43 31.96 36.54
CA ASP A 133 -8.23 31.67 37.33
C ASP A 133 -7.97 32.71 38.42
N GLN A 134 -8.15 33.98 38.11
CA GLN A 134 -7.89 35.08 39.03
C GLN A 134 -9.07 35.37 39.97
N GLY A 135 -10.31 35.15 39.50
CA GLY A 135 -11.53 35.35 40.29
C GLY A 135 -11.77 36.80 40.74
N TYR A 136 -11.15 37.79 40.10
CA TYR A 136 -11.38 39.20 40.37
C TYR A 136 -12.81 39.60 39.98
N PHE A 137 -13.51 40.36 40.82
CA PHE A 137 -14.91 40.81 40.58
C PHE A 137 -15.98 39.71 40.54
N HIS A 138 -15.69 38.51 41.06
CA HIS A 138 -16.68 37.45 41.24
C HIS A 138 -17.87 37.89 42.12
N ASP A 139 -19.06 37.41 41.78
CA ASP A 139 -20.32 37.63 42.49
C ASP A 139 -20.96 36.31 42.98
N VAL A 140 -20.43 35.16 42.54
CA VAL A 140 -20.87 33.83 42.95
C VAL A 140 -19.66 33.00 43.40
N ALA A 141 -19.86 32.17 44.42
CA ALA A 141 -18.87 31.23 44.92
C ALA A 141 -19.44 29.82 44.93
N ILE A 142 -18.86 28.93 44.12
CA ILE A 142 -19.28 27.52 44.04
C ILE A 142 -18.28 26.69 44.83
N LYS A 143 -18.77 25.90 45.79
CA LYS A 143 -17.94 25.06 46.65
C LYS A 143 -17.94 23.62 46.15
N ALA A 144 -16.76 23.04 45.92
CA ALA A 144 -16.59 21.63 45.60
C ALA A 144 -16.78 20.73 46.83
N ASP A 145 -16.90 19.42 46.61
CA ASP A 145 -16.97 18.39 47.65
C ASP A 145 -15.72 18.38 48.57
N THR A 146 -14.54 18.64 48.02
CA THR A 146 -13.26 18.81 48.74
C THR A 146 -13.25 20.04 49.65
N GLY A 147 -14.19 20.96 49.43
CA GLY A 147 -14.27 22.24 50.12
C GLY A 147 -13.56 23.39 49.42
N LYS A 148 -12.88 23.15 48.28
CA LYS A 148 -12.33 24.21 47.41
C LYS A 148 -13.44 25.13 46.92
N ILE A 149 -13.17 26.43 46.92
CA ILE A 149 -14.14 27.46 46.50
C ILE A 149 -13.68 28.06 45.17
N PHE A 150 -14.54 27.96 44.17
CA PHE A 150 -14.35 28.58 42.86
C PHE A 150 -15.09 29.93 42.83
N LYS A 151 -14.34 30.99 42.57
CA LYS A 151 -14.85 32.37 42.47
C LYS A 151 -15.26 32.63 41.03
N VAL A 152 -16.54 32.75 40.78
CA VAL A 152 -17.11 32.75 39.43
C VAL A 152 -18.06 33.92 39.21
N HIS A 153 -18.36 34.19 37.94
CA HIS A 153 -19.11 35.36 37.49
C HIS A 153 -20.46 34.94 36.94
N SER A 154 -21.55 35.28 37.62
CA SER A 154 -22.92 34.89 37.24
C SER A 154 -23.27 35.32 35.81
N VAL A 155 -22.76 36.48 35.37
CA VAL A 155 -22.94 37.01 34.02
C VAL A 155 -22.35 36.07 32.97
N ILE A 156 -21.11 35.63 33.15
CA ILE A 156 -20.42 34.71 32.20
C ILE A 156 -21.13 33.35 32.19
N LEU A 157 -21.43 32.80 33.36
CA LEU A 157 -22.15 31.53 33.48
C LEU A 157 -23.54 31.57 32.81
N SER A 158 -24.23 32.72 32.88
CA SER A 158 -25.55 32.91 32.28
C SER A 158 -25.50 33.07 30.75
N MET A 159 -24.35 33.48 30.18
CA MET A 159 -24.20 33.56 28.72
C MET A 159 -24.26 32.17 28.09
N THR A 160 -23.56 31.19 28.68
CA THR A 160 -23.49 29.83 28.15
C THR A 160 -24.62 28.94 28.67
N ALA A 161 -25.11 29.17 29.90
CA ALA A 161 -26.16 28.39 30.52
C ALA A 161 -27.22 29.29 31.22
N PRO A 162 -28.06 30.00 30.45
CA PRO A 162 -29.06 30.92 31.00
C PRO A 162 -30.20 30.22 31.76
N GLY A 163 -30.38 28.91 31.57
CA GLY A 163 -31.44 28.12 32.21
C GLY A 163 -31.17 27.77 33.68
N LEU A 164 -29.99 28.12 34.22
CA LEU A 164 -29.59 27.80 35.58
C LEU A 164 -29.66 29.02 36.50
N ALA A 165 -30.23 28.85 37.69
CA ALA A 165 -30.38 29.90 38.69
C ALA A 165 -29.06 30.12 39.47
N TRP A 166 -28.06 30.73 38.82
CA TRP A 166 -26.69 30.89 39.36
C TRP A 166 -26.59 31.66 40.68
N THR A 167 -27.56 32.52 41.00
CA THR A 167 -27.62 33.31 42.25
C THR A 167 -28.38 32.61 43.38
N SER A 168 -28.85 31.37 43.17
CA SER A 168 -29.50 30.58 44.21
C SER A 168 -28.51 30.13 45.30
N THR A 169 -29.02 29.77 46.48
CA THR A 169 -28.20 29.31 47.62
C THR A 169 -28.64 27.89 48.05
N PRO A 170 -27.78 26.86 47.88
CA PRO A 170 -26.46 26.89 47.23
C PRO A 170 -26.56 27.07 45.70
N PRO A 171 -25.56 27.70 45.05
CA PRO A 171 -25.54 27.84 43.59
C PRO A 171 -25.55 26.47 42.88
N PRO A 172 -26.02 26.39 41.62
CA PRO A 172 -25.91 25.20 40.80
C PRO A 172 -24.45 24.70 40.74
N LEU A 173 -24.27 23.38 40.59
CA LEU A 173 -22.96 22.69 40.61
C LEU A 173 -22.24 22.67 41.97
N SER A 174 -22.78 23.27 43.02
CA SER A 174 -22.21 23.16 44.38
C SER A 174 -22.24 21.72 44.89
N GLY A 175 -21.15 21.29 45.53
CA GLY A 175 -20.99 19.95 46.09
C GLY A 175 -20.60 18.87 45.07
N LEU A 176 -20.33 19.24 43.82
CA LEU A 176 -19.75 18.31 42.84
C LEU A 176 -18.27 18.05 43.13
N LYS A 177 -17.76 16.93 42.59
CA LYS A 177 -16.32 16.62 42.60
C LYS A 177 -15.54 17.77 41.97
N GLU A 178 -14.39 18.07 42.55
CA GLU A 178 -13.52 19.16 42.11
C GLU A 178 -13.15 19.10 40.61
N ASP A 179 -12.84 17.91 40.09
CA ASP A 179 -12.47 17.69 38.68
C ASP A 179 -13.63 17.92 37.70
N ILE A 180 -14.84 17.48 38.06
CA ILE A 180 -16.07 17.75 37.31
C ILE A 180 -16.32 19.26 37.28
N LEU A 181 -16.22 19.90 38.45
CA LEU A 181 -16.51 21.32 38.58
C LEU A 181 -15.52 22.17 37.79
N GLU A 182 -14.23 21.86 37.86
CA GLU A 182 -13.18 22.53 37.09
C GLU A 182 -13.41 22.38 35.58
N THR A 183 -13.78 21.18 35.13
CA THR A 183 -14.08 20.91 33.71
C THR A 183 -15.28 21.71 33.20
N VAL A 184 -16.38 21.73 33.97
CA VAL A 184 -17.60 22.46 33.58
C VAL A 184 -17.37 23.96 33.60
N LEU A 185 -16.67 24.48 34.61
CA LEU A 185 -16.34 25.90 34.69
C LEU A 185 -15.41 26.33 33.56
N HIS A 186 -14.40 25.52 33.22
CA HIS A 186 -13.56 25.79 32.07
C HIS A 186 -14.39 25.89 30.78
N TYR A 187 -15.33 24.96 30.56
CA TYR A 187 -16.24 25.03 29.42
C TYR A 187 -17.12 26.27 29.43
N LEU A 188 -17.70 26.64 30.56
CA LEU A 188 -18.56 27.84 30.65
C LEU A 188 -17.80 29.15 30.37
N TYR A 189 -16.47 29.13 30.47
CA TYR A 189 -15.62 30.30 30.25
C TYR A 189 -14.92 30.31 28.88
N THR A 190 -14.82 29.16 28.21
CA THR A 190 -14.03 28.97 26.98
C THR A 190 -14.81 28.33 25.83
N GLU A 191 -15.98 27.76 26.11
CA GLU A 191 -16.76 26.89 25.22
C GLU A 191 -15.98 25.66 24.70
N CYS A 192 -14.85 25.34 25.33
CA CYS A 192 -13.95 24.24 24.97
C CYS A 192 -13.74 23.29 26.16
N LEU A 193 -13.24 22.09 25.90
CA LEU A 193 -12.80 21.17 26.95
C LEU A 193 -11.38 21.51 27.42
N PRO A 194 -11.07 21.37 28.71
CA PRO A 194 -9.73 21.63 29.22
C PRO A 194 -8.69 20.69 28.62
N LYS A 195 -7.49 21.22 28.36
CA LYS A 195 -6.33 20.42 27.92
C LYS A 195 -5.99 19.40 29.02
N GLY A 196 -6.04 18.11 28.70
CA GLY A 196 -5.73 17.03 29.65
C GLY A 196 -6.94 16.42 30.37
N LEU A 197 -8.16 16.71 29.93
CA LEU A 197 -9.37 16.04 30.43
C LEU A 197 -9.25 14.51 30.41
N SER A 198 -9.58 13.86 31.52
CA SER A 198 -9.60 12.39 31.60
C SER A 198 -10.92 11.80 31.07
N GLU A 199 -10.88 10.58 30.54
CA GLU A 199 -12.10 9.87 30.13
C GLU A 199 -13.07 9.60 31.29
N GLU A 200 -12.54 9.38 32.51
CA GLU A 200 -13.36 9.16 33.71
C GLU A 200 -14.14 10.43 34.06
N THR A 201 -13.43 11.56 34.13
CA THR A 201 -14.04 12.87 34.40
C THR A 201 -15.05 13.24 33.32
N ALA A 202 -14.78 12.98 32.04
CA ALA A 202 -15.74 13.22 30.96
C ALA A 202 -17.04 12.38 31.09
N ARG A 203 -16.94 11.09 31.50
CA ARG A 203 -18.11 10.24 31.75
C ARG A 203 -18.91 10.72 32.95
N ASP A 204 -18.21 11.12 34.02
CA ASP A 204 -18.84 11.66 35.23
C ASP A 204 -19.55 13.00 34.93
N CYS A 205 -18.93 13.87 34.13
CA CYS A 205 -19.54 15.10 33.60
C CYS A 205 -20.86 14.79 32.87
N ILE A 206 -20.89 13.84 31.93
CA ILE A 206 -22.12 13.47 31.21
C ILE A 206 -23.21 12.98 32.18
N LYS A 207 -22.85 12.16 33.17
CA LYS A 207 -23.80 11.55 34.11
C LYS A 207 -24.42 12.56 35.08
N VAL A 208 -23.62 13.51 35.54
CA VAL A 208 -23.99 14.49 36.57
C VAL A 208 -24.57 15.75 35.94
N VAL A 209 -23.88 16.31 34.94
CA VAL A 209 -24.15 17.61 34.33
C VAL A 209 -25.14 17.49 33.18
N GLY A 210 -25.17 16.35 32.47
CA GLY A 210 -26.11 16.13 31.36
C GLY A 210 -27.59 16.10 31.76
N LYS A 211 -27.91 16.14 33.06
CA LYS A 211 -29.27 16.29 33.59
C LYS A 211 -29.69 17.75 33.77
N LEU A 212 -28.76 18.70 33.62
CA LEU A 212 -29.00 20.11 33.85
C LEU A 212 -29.41 20.82 32.55
N PRO A 213 -30.45 21.67 32.58
CA PRO A 213 -30.90 22.40 31.40
C PRO A 213 -29.84 23.41 30.94
N GLY A 214 -29.63 23.53 29.62
CA GLY A 214 -28.68 24.46 29.02
C GLY A 214 -27.25 23.95 28.85
N LEU A 215 -26.94 22.73 29.29
CA LEU A 215 -25.61 22.09 29.15
C LEU A 215 -25.60 20.90 28.18
N GLU A 216 -26.55 20.89 27.24
CA GLU A 216 -26.69 19.86 26.21
C GLU A 216 -25.49 19.85 25.26
N ASN A 217 -25.03 21.03 24.84
CA ASN A 217 -23.85 21.16 23.97
C ASN A 217 -22.57 20.67 24.67
N PHE A 218 -22.36 21.04 25.95
CA PHE A 218 -21.27 20.50 26.76
C PHE A 218 -21.28 18.97 26.81
N THR A 219 -22.46 18.39 27.02
CA THR A 219 -22.64 16.93 27.06
C THR A 219 -22.31 16.30 25.71
N GLN A 220 -22.72 16.92 24.61
CA GLN A 220 -22.41 16.46 23.25
C GLN A 220 -20.90 16.53 22.96
N ILE A 221 -20.21 17.59 23.37
CA ILE A 221 -18.76 17.75 23.22
C ILE A 221 -18.02 16.69 24.05
N CYS A 222 -18.43 16.43 25.30
CA CYS A 222 -17.87 15.35 26.12
C CYS A 222 -18.08 13.97 25.49
N GLN A 223 -19.26 13.72 24.89
CA GLN A 223 -19.52 12.46 24.17
C GLN A 223 -18.64 12.32 22.93
N SER A 224 -18.42 13.42 22.19
CA SER A 224 -17.53 13.46 21.03
C SER A 224 -16.09 13.15 21.45
N PHE A 225 -15.60 13.81 22.51
CA PHE A 225 -14.28 13.57 23.10
C PHE A 225 -14.07 12.09 23.47
N LEU A 226 -15.04 11.45 24.12
CA LEU A 226 -14.95 10.03 24.47
C LEU A 226 -14.91 9.12 23.24
N LYS A 227 -15.72 9.42 22.21
CA LYS A 227 -15.72 8.67 20.94
C LYS A 227 -14.38 8.81 20.20
N ASN A 228 -13.85 10.01 20.14
CA ASN A 228 -12.58 10.33 19.48
C ASN A 228 -11.39 9.69 20.21
N THR A 229 -11.38 9.77 21.55
CA THR A 229 -10.35 9.14 22.38
C THR A 229 -10.35 7.63 22.20
N ALA A 230 -11.53 6.99 22.21
CA ALA A 230 -11.66 5.56 21.97
C ALA A 230 -11.19 5.17 20.55
N LEU A 231 -11.49 5.99 19.54
CA LEU A 231 -11.04 5.78 18.17
C LEU A 231 -9.51 5.87 18.06
N LYS A 232 -8.89 6.90 18.68
CA LYS A 232 -7.43 7.06 18.74
C LYS A 232 -6.77 5.84 19.39
N GLN A 233 -7.30 5.37 20.52
CA GLN A 233 -6.82 4.15 21.19
C GLN A 233 -6.97 2.90 20.33
N GLN A 234 -8.10 2.75 19.63
CA GLN A 234 -8.32 1.64 18.71
C GLN A 234 -7.28 1.63 17.57
N ILE A 235 -7.00 2.77 16.96
CA ILE A 235 -5.98 2.92 15.92
C ILE A 235 -4.59 2.57 16.45
N VAL A 236 -4.22 3.13 17.61
CA VAL A 236 -2.94 2.85 18.26
C VAL A 236 -2.77 1.37 18.57
N SER A 237 -3.83 0.72 19.10
CA SER A 237 -3.85 -0.71 19.41
C SER A 237 -3.69 -1.57 18.15
N LEU A 238 -4.40 -1.26 17.06
CA LEU A 238 -4.30 -2.00 15.81
C LEU A 238 -2.89 -1.93 15.22
N ILE A 239 -2.28 -0.75 15.22
CA ILE A 239 -0.92 -0.55 14.73
C ILE A 239 0.09 -1.29 15.62
N ALA A 240 -0.02 -1.18 16.95
CA ALA A 240 0.85 -1.87 17.89
C ALA A 240 0.79 -3.39 17.71
N ASP A 241 -0.42 -3.91 17.52
CA ASP A 241 -0.66 -5.32 17.27
C ASP A 241 -0.06 -5.81 15.95
N MET A 242 -0.13 -5.01 14.88
CA MET A 242 0.52 -5.31 13.60
C MET A 242 2.04 -5.38 13.76
N HIS A 243 2.64 -4.45 14.49
CA HIS A 243 4.06 -4.51 14.82
C HIS A 243 4.42 -5.75 15.64
N ALA A 244 3.58 -6.13 16.60
CA ALA A 244 3.80 -7.34 17.38
C ALA A 244 3.72 -8.61 16.51
N CYS A 245 2.84 -8.65 15.50
CA CYS A 245 2.85 -9.73 14.50
C CYS A 245 4.16 -9.75 13.71
N ALA A 246 4.64 -8.58 13.26
CA ALA A 246 5.91 -8.47 12.55
C ALA A 246 7.09 -8.96 13.41
N ASP A 247 7.17 -8.53 14.68
CA ASP A 247 8.21 -9.01 15.61
C ASP A 247 8.16 -10.53 15.81
N ARG A 248 6.95 -11.10 15.99
CA ARG A 248 6.79 -12.56 16.07
C ARG A 248 7.25 -13.26 14.81
N ILE A 249 6.99 -12.68 13.63
CA ILE A 249 7.51 -13.21 12.35
C ILE A 249 9.04 -13.16 12.36
N VAL A 250 9.65 -12.03 12.69
CA VAL A 250 11.12 -11.92 12.72
C VAL A 250 11.72 -12.93 13.71
N ASP A 251 11.14 -13.06 14.90
CA ASP A 251 11.60 -13.98 15.94
C ASP A 251 11.52 -15.45 15.52
N LEU A 252 10.59 -15.83 14.64
CA LEU A 252 10.52 -17.19 14.07
C LEU A 252 11.74 -17.53 13.20
N PHE A 253 12.43 -16.53 12.66
CA PHE A 253 13.61 -16.71 11.80
C PHE A 253 14.93 -16.28 12.46
N LYS A 254 14.91 -15.61 13.63
CA LYS A 254 16.12 -15.14 14.31
C LYS A 254 17.01 -16.28 14.81
N CYS A 255 18.32 -16.13 14.60
CA CYS A 255 19.38 -16.96 15.19
C CYS A 255 19.84 -16.36 16.53
N ARG A 256 20.09 -17.17 17.57
CA ARG A 256 20.61 -16.69 18.86
C ARG A 256 22.14 -16.72 18.90
N GLN A 257 22.75 -15.67 19.46
CA GLN A 257 24.21 -15.55 19.58
C GLN A 257 24.76 -16.59 20.58
N ARG A 258 25.73 -17.41 20.17
CA ARG A 258 26.53 -18.27 21.05
C ARG A 258 28.02 -17.94 20.86
N GLY A 259 28.53 -16.98 21.63
CA GLY A 259 29.91 -16.47 21.50
C GLY A 259 30.11 -15.53 20.30
N ASN A 260 31.31 -15.52 19.70
CA ASN A 260 31.70 -14.61 18.60
C ASN A 260 31.20 -15.04 17.20
N THR A 261 30.46 -16.14 17.10
CA THR A 261 29.95 -16.71 15.85
C THR A 261 28.43 -16.76 15.89
N MET A 262 27.76 -16.21 14.86
CA MET A 262 26.32 -16.39 14.69
C MET A 262 26.05 -17.81 14.23
N VAL A 263 25.47 -18.62 15.11
CA VAL A 263 25.07 -20.01 14.82
C VAL A 263 23.54 -20.06 14.94
N PRO A 264 22.79 -20.54 13.93
CA PRO A 264 21.36 -20.83 14.05
C PRO A 264 21.12 -21.86 15.17
N ASP A 265 20.15 -21.64 16.07
CA ASP A 265 19.81 -22.60 17.16
C ASP A 265 19.44 -23.98 16.61
N ASP A 266 18.82 -23.99 15.42
CA ASP A 266 18.58 -25.13 14.57
C ASP A 266 18.65 -24.62 13.15
N VAL A 267 19.44 -25.25 12.29
CA VAL A 267 19.49 -24.86 10.89
C VAL A 267 18.15 -25.29 10.27
N LEU A 268 17.26 -24.32 9.98
CA LEU A 268 15.95 -24.62 9.40
C LEU A 268 16.06 -25.33 8.05
N SER A 269 17.17 -25.14 7.34
CA SER A 269 17.46 -25.92 6.14
C SER A 269 17.62 -27.41 6.44
N HIS A 270 18.14 -27.85 7.58
CA HIS A 270 18.35 -29.29 7.79
C HIS A 270 17.08 -30.07 8.18
N ASN A 271 15.96 -29.37 8.43
CA ASN A 271 14.70 -30.00 8.83
C ASN A 271 13.50 -29.44 8.03
N PRO A 272 13.11 -30.08 6.92
CA PRO A 272 12.03 -29.63 6.05
C PRO A 272 10.67 -29.48 6.76
N ALA A 273 10.36 -30.40 7.69
CA ALA A 273 9.13 -30.35 8.48
C ALA A 273 9.09 -29.13 9.42
N LYS A 274 10.25 -28.74 9.98
CA LYS A 274 10.37 -27.57 10.85
C LYS A 274 10.32 -26.26 10.06
N LEU A 275 10.93 -26.21 8.87
CA LEU A 275 10.80 -25.08 7.95
C LEU A 275 9.33 -24.87 7.53
N CYS A 276 8.64 -25.95 7.16
CA CYS A 276 7.21 -25.90 6.83
C CYS A 276 6.36 -25.40 8.01
N TYR A 277 6.67 -25.83 9.24
CA TYR A 277 6.00 -25.35 10.45
C TYR A 277 6.24 -23.85 10.69
N VAL A 278 7.49 -23.39 10.59
CA VAL A 278 7.86 -21.99 10.75
C VAL A 278 7.19 -21.10 9.69
N MET A 279 7.19 -21.54 8.43
CA MET A 279 6.48 -20.85 7.34
C MET A 279 4.97 -20.76 7.59
N LYS A 280 4.33 -21.85 8.05
CA LYS A 280 2.90 -21.84 8.41
C LYS A 280 2.61 -20.84 9.54
N GLN A 281 3.49 -20.77 10.54
CA GLN A 281 3.32 -19.85 11.66
C GLN A 281 3.53 -18.39 11.22
N ALA A 282 4.51 -18.12 10.34
CA ALA A 282 4.73 -16.79 9.78
C ALA A 282 3.54 -16.32 8.92
N LEU A 283 2.99 -17.20 8.07
CA LEU A 283 1.78 -16.91 7.28
C LEU A 283 0.57 -16.62 8.18
N ARG A 284 0.41 -17.37 9.28
CA ARG A 284 -0.67 -17.13 10.26
C ARG A 284 -0.55 -15.75 10.89
N GLU A 285 0.64 -15.36 11.34
CA GLU A 285 0.87 -14.03 11.92
C GLU A 285 0.67 -12.92 10.89
N GLY A 286 1.07 -13.15 9.63
CA GLY A 286 0.80 -12.26 8.50
C GLY A 286 -0.69 -12.06 8.24
N ALA A 287 -1.48 -13.13 8.28
CA ALA A 287 -2.94 -13.07 8.13
C ALA A 287 -3.62 -12.27 9.28
N ILE A 288 -3.12 -12.43 10.51
CA ILE A 288 -3.59 -11.64 11.67
C ILE A 288 -3.27 -10.16 11.47
N ALA A 289 -2.03 -9.83 11.09
CA ALA A 289 -1.63 -8.45 10.81
C ALA A 289 -2.49 -7.83 9.70
N PHE A 290 -2.76 -8.59 8.63
CA PHE A 290 -3.59 -8.15 7.54
C PHE A 290 -5.04 -7.87 7.97
N SER A 291 -5.63 -8.76 8.77
CA SER A 291 -6.99 -8.55 9.30
C SER A 291 -7.08 -7.24 10.07
N LYS A 292 -6.04 -6.89 10.83
CA LYS A 292 -5.96 -5.64 11.59
C LYS A 292 -5.77 -4.42 10.70
N TYR A 293 -4.99 -4.54 9.62
CA TYR A 293 -4.87 -3.51 8.59
C TYR A 293 -6.21 -3.24 7.90
N MET A 294 -7.00 -4.26 7.58
CA MET A 294 -8.33 -4.08 6.98
C MET A 294 -9.29 -3.33 7.90
N ILE A 295 -9.26 -3.63 9.20
CA ILE A 295 -10.04 -2.89 10.21
C ILE A 295 -9.56 -1.42 10.28
N LEU A 296 -8.25 -1.19 10.21
CA LEU A 296 -7.69 0.16 10.20
C LEU A 296 -8.16 0.97 8.99
N CYS A 297 -8.10 0.37 7.79
CA CYS A 297 -8.59 0.98 6.55
C CYS A 297 -10.10 1.30 6.61
N ASP A 298 -10.91 0.41 7.17
CA ASP A 298 -12.35 0.64 7.36
C ASP A 298 -12.63 1.79 8.32
N LEU A 299 -11.89 1.88 9.44
CA LEU A 299 -11.99 2.99 10.40
C LEU A 299 -11.72 4.34 9.74
N PHE A 300 -10.64 4.46 8.96
CA PHE A 300 -10.33 5.69 8.22
C PHE A 300 -11.37 6.00 7.14
N ALA A 301 -11.85 4.99 6.40
CA ALA A 301 -12.81 5.18 5.31
C ALA A 301 -14.21 5.60 5.80
N ARG A 302 -14.61 5.17 7.00
CA ARG A 302 -15.91 5.49 7.59
C ARG A 302 -15.90 6.77 8.42
N ARG A 303 -14.77 7.12 9.05
CA ARG A 303 -14.71 8.20 10.06
C ARG A 303 -13.77 9.36 9.73
N SER A 304 -13.24 9.45 8.50
CA SER A 304 -12.36 10.56 8.08
C SER A 304 -12.96 11.96 8.26
N GLY A 305 -14.30 12.08 8.20
CA GLY A 305 -15.03 13.32 8.40
C GLY A 305 -15.40 13.65 9.85
N GLU A 306 -15.20 12.74 10.81
CA GLU A 306 -15.56 12.93 12.22
C GLU A 306 -14.40 13.43 13.09
N LEU A 307 -13.16 13.33 12.59
CA LEU A 307 -11.94 13.69 13.32
C LEU A 307 -11.55 15.17 13.09
N PRO A 308 -11.39 15.97 14.17
CA PRO A 308 -10.81 17.32 14.11
C PRO A 308 -9.40 17.32 13.49
N ARG A 309 -8.99 18.45 12.89
CA ARG A 309 -7.67 18.59 12.22
C ARG A 309 -6.50 18.20 13.11
N GLU A 310 -6.48 18.67 14.36
CA GLU A 310 -5.41 18.35 15.33
C GLU A 310 -5.32 16.84 15.62
N GLU A 311 -6.45 16.16 15.77
CA GLU A 311 -6.46 14.71 16.03
C GLU A 311 -5.99 13.91 14.82
N ARG A 312 -6.31 14.35 13.59
CA ARG A 312 -5.78 13.73 12.37
C ARG A 312 -4.27 13.90 12.28
N HIS A 313 -3.77 15.09 12.61
CA HIS A 313 -2.34 15.38 12.63
C HIS A 313 -1.59 14.46 13.61
N ASP A 314 -2.11 14.29 14.82
CA ASP A 314 -1.57 13.36 15.83
C ASP A 314 -1.51 11.91 15.31
N ILE A 315 -2.57 11.44 14.65
CA ILE A 315 -2.64 10.09 14.10
C ILE A 315 -1.64 9.89 12.95
N ILE A 316 -1.52 10.88 12.06
CA ILE A 316 -0.55 10.84 10.94
C ILE A 316 0.87 10.85 11.48
N LYS A 317 1.17 11.73 12.45
CA LYS A 317 2.48 11.78 13.11
C LYS A 317 2.82 10.44 13.76
N TYR A 318 1.88 9.87 14.52
CA TYR A 318 2.04 8.53 15.09
C TYR A 318 2.31 7.48 14.01
N THR A 319 1.52 7.46 12.93
CA THR A 319 1.68 6.50 11.83
C THR A 319 3.04 6.64 11.12
N LYS A 320 3.50 7.87 10.87
CA LYS A 320 4.83 8.17 10.31
C LYS A 320 5.95 7.61 11.21
N THR A 321 5.88 7.79 12.53
CA THR A 321 6.90 7.21 13.44
C THR A 321 6.92 5.69 13.40
N ARG A 322 5.74 5.06 13.26
CA ARG A 322 5.56 3.61 13.22
C ARG A 322 6.01 3.00 11.89
N PHE A 323 5.86 3.70 10.77
CA PHE A 323 6.34 3.25 9.47
C PHE A 323 7.86 2.96 9.46
N HIS A 324 8.66 3.82 10.08
CA HIS A 324 10.11 3.61 10.19
C HIS A 324 10.46 2.32 10.96
N ILE A 325 9.70 2.02 12.01
CA ILE A 325 9.86 0.78 12.79
C ILE A 325 9.49 -0.43 11.93
N PHE A 326 8.44 -0.34 11.12
CA PHE A 326 8.05 -1.42 10.21
C PHE A 326 9.12 -1.73 9.15
N ILE A 327 9.72 -0.70 8.54
CA ILE A 327 10.84 -0.88 7.60
C ILE A 327 12.02 -1.58 8.28
N LYS A 328 12.32 -1.22 9.53
CA LYS A 328 13.35 -1.91 10.31
C LYS A 328 13.00 -3.38 10.55
N GLN A 329 11.76 -3.69 10.93
CA GLN A 329 11.29 -5.07 11.11
C GLN A 329 11.36 -5.89 9.81
N LEU A 330 11.06 -5.28 8.66
CA LEU A 330 11.23 -5.91 7.35
C LEU A 330 12.70 -6.23 7.05
N HIS A 331 13.60 -5.28 7.27
CA HIS A 331 15.04 -5.53 7.11
C HIS A 331 15.53 -6.65 8.03
N GLU A 332 15.15 -6.62 9.31
CA GLU A 332 15.50 -7.67 10.27
C GLU A 332 14.97 -9.05 9.84
N PHE A 333 13.74 -9.10 9.30
CA PHE A 333 13.17 -10.31 8.74
C PHE A 333 13.98 -10.83 7.55
N PHE A 334 14.29 -9.99 6.57
CA PHE A 334 15.04 -10.41 5.38
C PHE A 334 16.46 -10.85 5.73
N ASP A 335 17.13 -10.18 6.68
CA ASP A 335 18.45 -10.59 7.16
C ASP A 335 18.41 -11.93 7.90
N ALA A 336 17.42 -12.13 8.78
CA ALA A 336 17.22 -13.40 9.48
C ALA A 336 16.91 -14.54 8.49
N PHE A 337 16.01 -14.29 7.54
CA PHE A 337 15.64 -15.23 6.50
C PHE A 337 16.81 -15.60 5.59
N LYS A 338 17.58 -14.62 5.13
CA LYS A 338 18.79 -14.83 4.33
C LYS A 338 19.83 -15.65 5.08
N THR A 339 20.04 -15.37 6.37
CA THR A 339 20.99 -16.08 7.22
C THR A 339 20.62 -17.56 7.36
N GLN A 340 19.34 -17.87 7.55
CA GLN A 340 18.83 -19.25 7.60
C GLN A 340 19.01 -20.00 6.27
N LEU A 341 18.83 -19.32 5.12
CA LEU A 341 19.04 -19.91 3.80
C LEU A 341 20.51 -20.06 3.41
N SER A 342 21.39 -19.22 3.94
CA SER A 342 22.81 -19.18 3.55
C SER A 342 23.73 -20.01 4.45
N TYR A 343 23.24 -20.52 5.58
CA TYR A 343 24.04 -21.27 6.54
C TYR A 343 24.38 -22.68 6.01
N LYS A 344 25.68 -22.95 5.86
CA LYS A 344 26.27 -24.27 5.58
C LYS A 344 27.16 -24.67 6.76
N GLU A 345 26.98 -25.85 7.33
CA GLU A 345 27.93 -26.38 8.31
C GLU A 345 29.27 -26.72 7.64
N PRO A 346 30.40 -26.65 8.38
CA PRO A 346 31.72 -26.87 7.78
C PRO A 346 32.06 -28.33 7.43
N GLU A 347 31.22 -29.32 7.74
CA GLU A 347 31.59 -30.75 7.58
C GLU A 347 30.39 -31.63 7.15
N GLN A 348 29.90 -31.49 5.91
CA GLN A 348 29.30 -32.62 5.18
C GLN A 348 29.14 -32.29 3.69
N ASP A 349 30.11 -32.76 2.90
CA ASP A 349 30.03 -32.84 1.45
C ASP A 349 29.37 -34.17 1.09
N ASP A 350 28.04 -34.20 1.00
CA ASP A 350 27.29 -35.32 0.42
C ASP A 350 26.09 -34.78 -0.39
N GLY A 351 26.32 -34.50 -1.67
CA GLY A 351 25.46 -34.89 -2.79
C GLY A 351 23.95 -34.59 -2.84
N ASN A 352 23.36 -33.75 -1.99
CA ASN A 352 21.91 -33.52 -1.97
C ASN A 352 21.50 -32.04 -1.89
N SER A 353 21.98 -31.21 -2.80
CA SER A 353 21.56 -29.79 -2.91
C SER A 353 20.29 -29.59 -3.75
N ASN A 354 19.31 -30.51 -3.70
CA ASN A 354 18.07 -30.41 -4.50
C ASN A 354 16.76 -30.76 -3.75
N ILE A 355 16.80 -30.98 -2.43
CA ILE A 355 15.59 -31.32 -1.65
C ILE A 355 14.78 -30.06 -1.25
N PHE A 356 15.36 -28.86 -1.40
CA PHE A 356 14.76 -27.61 -0.91
C PHE A 356 13.78 -26.93 -1.87
N LEU A 357 13.89 -27.15 -3.18
CA LEU A 357 13.09 -26.43 -4.17
C LEU A 357 11.57 -26.66 -4.03
N PRO A 358 11.07 -27.90 -3.85
CA PRO A 358 9.63 -28.16 -3.86
C PRO A 358 8.91 -27.54 -2.65
N GLU A 359 9.52 -27.55 -1.47
CA GLU A 359 8.89 -27.02 -0.26
C GLU A 359 9.00 -25.49 -0.17
N LEU A 360 10.05 -24.92 -0.75
CA LEU A 360 10.16 -23.48 -0.97
C LEU A 360 9.14 -23.01 -2.01
N GLU A 361 8.91 -23.76 -3.10
CA GLU A 361 7.84 -23.52 -4.08
C GLU A 361 6.44 -23.65 -3.49
N VAL A 362 6.20 -24.63 -2.63
CA VAL A 362 4.92 -24.78 -1.91
C VAL A 362 4.71 -23.59 -0.95
N SER A 363 5.78 -23.11 -0.30
CA SER A 363 5.71 -21.95 0.59
C SER A 363 5.53 -20.64 -0.19
N LEU A 364 6.22 -20.48 -1.31
CA LEU A 364 6.10 -19.33 -2.22
C LEU A 364 4.73 -19.30 -2.90
N SER A 365 4.21 -20.44 -3.35
CA SER A 365 2.86 -20.52 -3.93
C SER A 365 1.76 -20.27 -2.89
N MET A 366 1.94 -20.69 -1.64
CA MET A 366 1.05 -20.28 -0.54
C MET A 366 1.10 -18.77 -0.31
N LEU A 367 2.28 -18.15 -0.43
CA LEU A 367 2.44 -16.70 -0.31
C LEU A 367 1.80 -15.95 -1.48
N THR A 368 1.97 -16.43 -2.71
CA THR A 368 1.33 -15.89 -3.92
C THR A 368 -0.19 -16.00 -3.83
N LYS A 369 -0.71 -17.16 -3.43
CA LYS A 369 -2.14 -17.37 -3.24
C LYS A 369 -2.71 -16.50 -2.11
N PHE A 370 -1.97 -16.34 -1.02
CA PHE A 370 -2.34 -15.40 0.05
C PHE A 370 -2.40 -13.95 -0.46
N VAL A 371 -1.48 -13.53 -1.33
CA VAL A 371 -1.48 -12.19 -1.95
C VAL A 371 -2.65 -12.01 -2.93
N GLU A 372 -3.04 -13.06 -3.67
CA GLU A 372 -4.22 -13.04 -4.54
C GLU A 372 -5.53 -13.01 -3.74
N ASP A 373 -5.63 -13.82 -2.70
CA ASP A 373 -6.76 -13.83 -1.77
C ASP A 373 -6.85 -12.47 -1.03
N PHE A 374 -5.70 -11.88 -0.66
CA PHE A 374 -5.56 -10.53 -0.12
C PHE A 374 -6.09 -9.47 -1.09
N LYS A 375 -5.71 -9.55 -2.37
CA LYS A 375 -6.18 -8.63 -3.42
C LYS A 375 -7.70 -8.75 -3.60
N SER A 376 -8.23 -9.97 -3.66
CA SER A 376 -9.66 -10.23 -3.79
C SER A 376 -10.46 -9.77 -2.56
N ALA A 377 -9.95 -9.97 -1.36
CA ALA A 377 -10.55 -9.48 -0.12
C ALA A 377 -10.55 -7.95 -0.04
N LEU A 378 -9.47 -7.30 -0.49
CA LEU A 378 -9.35 -5.85 -0.60
C LEU A 378 -10.35 -5.31 -1.63
N ASP A 379 -10.43 -5.90 -2.83
CA ASP A 379 -11.38 -5.54 -3.87
C ASP A 379 -12.83 -5.74 -3.41
N THR A 380 -13.12 -6.80 -2.64
CA THR A 380 -14.44 -7.07 -2.08
C THR A 380 -14.81 -6.09 -0.97
N ALA A 381 -13.89 -5.73 -0.09
CA ALA A 381 -14.12 -4.74 0.97
C ALA A 381 -14.31 -3.33 0.39
N ILE A 382 -13.53 -2.99 -0.64
CA ILE A 382 -13.71 -1.75 -1.42
C ILE A 382 -15.08 -1.76 -2.13
N SER A 383 -15.51 -2.90 -2.68
CA SER A 383 -16.80 -3.04 -3.39
C SER A 383 -18.02 -3.08 -2.46
N LYS A 384 -17.94 -3.69 -1.29
CA LYS A 384 -19.02 -3.66 -0.27
C LYS A 384 -19.19 -2.28 0.36
N ASN A 385 -18.10 -1.54 0.57
CA ASN A 385 -18.16 -0.13 0.98
C ASN A 385 -18.71 0.80 -0.13
N ILE A 386 -18.86 0.29 -1.37
CA ILE A 386 -19.57 0.96 -2.47
C ILE A 386 -21.08 0.65 -2.42
N SER A 387 -21.51 -0.60 -2.13
CA SER A 387 -22.94 -0.93 -2.07
C SER A 387 -23.66 -0.36 -0.84
N ASP A 388 -22.99 -0.23 0.31
CA ASP A 388 -23.61 0.29 1.53
C ASP A 388 -23.70 1.83 1.56
N LYS A 389 -23.11 2.53 0.58
CA LYS A 389 -23.11 4.00 0.45
C LYS A 389 -23.99 4.54 -0.69
N GLU A 390 -24.84 3.73 -1.32
CA GLU A 390 -25.81 4.18 -2.34
C GLU A 390 -27.00 5.01 -1.80
N LYS A 391 -26.91 5.59 -0.59
CA LYS A 391 -27.97 6.43 -0.01
C LYS A 391 -27.56 7.81 0.52
N ALA A 392 -26.38 8.33 0.20
CA ALA A 392 -26.07 9.73 0.52
C ALA A 392 -25.28 10.40 -0.60
N GLU A 393 -25.97 11.22 -1.39
CA GLU A 393 -25.42 12.04 -2.46
C GLU A 393 -24.53 13.19 -1.94
N LYS A 394 -23.60 13.60 -2.81
CA LYS A 394 -22.66 14.74 -2.76
C LYS A 394 -21.34 14.54 -2.02
N THR A 395 -20.40 13.77 -2.59
CA THR A 395 -19.03 14.24 -2.94
C THR A 395 -18.33 13.19 -3.80
N GLU A 396 -18.37 13.35 -5.13
CA GLU A 396 -17.86 12.34 -6.09
C GLU A 396 -16.39 12.54 -6.49
N LYS A 397 -15.72 13.61 -6.06
CA LYS A 397 -14.38 13.97 -6.59
C LYS A 397 -13.21 13.48 -5.72
N HIS A 398 -13.35 13.51 -4.40
CA HIS A 398 -12.30 13.13 -3.43
C HIS A 398 -12.13 11.60 -3.26
N LYS A 399 -13.11 10.82 -3.74
CA LYS A 399 -13.18 9.35 -3.58
C LYS A 399 -12.35 8.58 -4.63
N LYS A 400 -11.92 9.27 -5.70
CA LYS A 400 -11.12 8.71 -6.80
C LYS A 400 -9.62 8.73 -6.50
N ASP A 401 -9.14 9.73 -5.75
CA ASP A 401 -7.71 9.95 -5.52
C ASP A 401 -7.03 8.98 -4.55
N VAL A 402 -7.69 8.58 -3.45
CA VAL A 402 -7.12 7.55 -2.54
C VAL A 402 -7.07 6.18 -3.22
N LYS A 403 -8.08 5.87 -4.06
CA LYS A 403 -8.15 4.62 -4.83
C LYS A 403 -7.10 4.60 -5.95
N ASP A 404 -6.80 5.75 -6.56
CA ASP A 404 -5.75 5.88 -7.57
C ASP A 404 -4.35 5.96 -6.97
N VAL A 405 -4.13 6.55 -5.79
CA VAL A 405 -2.82 6.63 -5.11
C VAL A 405 -2.45 5.28 -4.46
N LEU A 406 -3.40 4.64 -3.79
CA LEU A 406 -3.21 3.28 -3.26
C LEU A 406 -3.14 2.26 -4.41
N GLY A 407 -3.94 2.45 -5.46
CA GLY A 407 -3.86 1.71 -6.71
C GLY A 407 -2.53 1.90 -7.44
N LYS A 408 -1.95 3.10 -7.47
CA LYS A 408 -0.62 3.39 -8.07
C LYS A 408 0.52 2.82 -7.23
N THR A 409 0.40 2.83 -5.91
CA THR A 409 1.41 2.27 -4.97
C THR A 409 1.37 0.73 -4.96
N LEU A 410 0.17 0.13 -5.00
CA LEU A 410 -0.02 -1.31 -5.22
C LEU A 410 0.31 -1.75 -6.65
N LYS A 411 0.16 -0.89 -7.66
CA LYS A 411 0.66 -1.13 -9.01
C LYS A 411 2.19 -1.14 -9.08
N HIS A 412 2.91 -0.46 -8.18
CA HIS A 412 4.38 -0.53 -8.14
C HIS A 412 4.93 -1.72 -7.35
N VAL A 413 4.11 -2.35 -6.48
CA VAL A 413 4.45 -3.63 -5.82
C VAL A 413 3.82 -4.84 -6.54
N GLY A 414 2.86 -4.62 -7.44
CA GLY A 414 2.03 -5.67 -8.02
C GLY A 414 1.46 -5.39 -9.42
N MET A 415 2.14 -4.65 -10.31
CA MET A 415 1.85 -4.74 -11.75
C MET A 415 2.74 -5.76 -12.44
N ALA A 416 2.07 -6.83 -12.88
CA ALA A 416 2.21 -7.43 -14.19
C ALA A 416 3.66 -7.54 -14.69
N ALA A 417 4.33 -8.62 -14.29
CA ALA A 417 5.32 -9.17 -15.20
C ALA A 417 4.55 -9.57 -16.46
N ASN A 418 4.64 -8.76 -17.51
CA ASN A 418 4.34 -9.22 -18.85
C ASN A 418 5.43 -10.24 -19.16
N ILE A 419 5.16 -11.51 -18.87
CA ILE A 419 6.20 -12.53 -18.90
C ILE A 419 6.38 -12.92 -20.36
N LYS A 420 7.61 -12.76 -20.84
CA LYS A 420 8.02 -13.21 -22.15
C LYS A 420 8.96 -14.38 -21.99
N ALA A 421 8.78 -15.38 -22.85
CA ALA A 421 9.70 -16.49 -22.97
C ALA A 421 10.10 -16.67 -24.42
N VAL A 422 11.20 -17.35 -24.65
CA VAL A 422 11.72 -17.65 -25.99
C VAL A 422 12.28 -19.06 -26.00
N CYS A 423 12.04 -19.75 -27.11
CA CYS A 423 12.57 -21.06 -27.41
C CYS A 423 13.22 -21.03 -28.79
N VAL A 424 14.47 -21.48 -28.88
CA VAL A 424 15.17 -21.66 -30.16
C VAL A 424 15.18 -23.15 -30.45
N LEU A 425 14.48 -23.57 -31.51
CA LEU A 425 14.39 -24.98 -31.90
C LEU A 425 15.53 -25.34 -32.84
N LYS A 426 16.23 -26.42 -32.52
CA LYS A 426 17.26 -27.06 -33.38
C LYS A 426 17.15 -28.57 -33.30
N GLY A 427 17.58 -29.25 -34.35
CA GLY A 427 17.73 -30.70 -34.40
C GLY A 427 18.92 -31.09 -35.28
N ASP A 428 19.07 -32.40 -35.54
CA ASP A 428 20.19 -32.93 -36.35
C ASP A 428 20.03 -32.64 -37.85
N GLY A 429 18.82 -32.29 -38.28
CA GLY A 429 18.48 -31.95 -39.68
C GLY A 429 18.48 -30.45 -39.97
N ALA A 430 17.85 -30.08 -41.09
CA ALA A 430 17.73 -28.69 -41.52
C ALA A 430 16.67 -27.87 -40.75
N VAL A 431 15.89 -28.51 -39.88
CA VAL A 431 14.77 -27.88 -39.17
C VAL A 431 15.30 -26.97 -38.06
N THR A 432 14.94 -25.69 -38.14
CA THR A 432 15.30 -24.67 -37.15
C THR A 432 14.18 -23.66 -36.99
N GLY A 433 14.13 -22.97 -35.85
CA GLY A 433 13.19 -21.86 -35.71
C GLY A 433 13.25 -21.18 -34.36
N THR A 434 12.46 -20.12 -34.21
CA THR A 434 12.33 -19.38 -32.95
C THR A 434 10.87 -19.21 -32.61
N VAL A 435 10.52 -19.50 -31.36
CA VAL A 435 9.18 -19.38 -30.81
C VAL A 435 9.23 -18.47 -29.60
N ALA A 436 8.41 -17.42 -29.60
CA ALA A 436 8.20 -16.51 -28.52
C ALA A 436 6.87 -16.81 -27.82
N PHE A 437 6.87 -16.65 -26.50
CA PHE A 437 5.69 -16.77 -25.66
C PHE A 437 5.47 -15.46 -24.93
N SER A 438 4.22 -15.04 -24.79
CA SER A 438 3.88 -13.87 -24.00
C SER A 438 2.60 -14.11 -23.19
N GLN A 439 2.64 -13.70 -21.93
CA GLN A 439 1.53 -13.80 -21.00
C GLN A 439 1.39 -12.48 -20.24
N GLN A 440 0.24 -11.82 -20.33
CA GLN A 440 0.03 -10.50 -19.72
C GLN A 440 0.01 -10.56 -18.18
N ASN A 441 -0.54 -11.63 -17.62
CA ASN A 441 -0.57 -11.94 -16.18
C ASN A 441 -0.86 -13.45 -15.98
N GLY A 442 -0.77 -13.96 -14.76
CA GLY A 442 -0.90 -15.41 -14.46
C GLY A 442 -2.21 -16.07 -14.91
N ASP A 443 -3.29 -15.30 -15.04
CA ASP A 443 -4.61 -15.79 -15.45
C ASP A 443 -4.88 -15.60 -16.97
N SER A 444 -3.98 -14.94 -17.69
CA SER A 444 -4.14 -14.68 -19.12
C SER A 444 -3.71 -15.87 -19.96
N ALA A 445 -4.39 -16.10 -21.09
CA ALA A 445 -3.95 -17.04 -22.10
C ALA A 445 -2.54 -16.69 -22.62
N VAL A 446 -1.75 -17.71 -22.91
CA VAL A 446 -0.41 -17.55 -23.48
C VAL A 446 -0.53 -17.38 -24.99
N THR A 447 0.05 -16.30 -25.50
CA THR A 447 0.22 -16.10 -26.95
C THR A 447 1.56 -16.66 -27.37
N VAL A 448 1.55 -17.59 -28.32
CA VAL A 448 2.72 -18.25 -28.91
C VAL A 448 2.86 -17.74 -30.34
N THR A 449 4.00 -17.13 -30.66
CA THR A 449 4.32 -16.64 -32.00
C THR A 449 5.69 -17.12 -32.44
N GLY A 450 5.90 -17.34 -33.73
CA GLY A 450 7.22 -17.78 -34.17
C GLY A 450 7.26 -18.21 -35.62
N GLU A 451 8.41 -18.74 -36.00
CA GLU A 451 8.66 -19.25 -37.35
C GLU A 451 9.58 -20.47 -37.27
N LEU A 452 9.23 -21.50 -38.03
CA LEU A 452 10.07 -22.67 -38.30
C LEU A 452 10.40 -22.75 -39.79
N THR A 453 11.59 -23.23 -40.11
CA THR A 453 12.05 -23.46 -41.49
C THR A 453 12.68 -24.85 -41.62
N GLY A 454 12.74 -25.37 -42.85
CA GLY A 454 13.34 -26.68 -43.15
C GLY A 454 12.42 -27.89 -42.95
N LEU A 455 11.12 -27.66 -42.76
CA LEU A 455 10.09 -28.70 -42.66
C LEU A 455 9.70 -29.25 -44.04
N ALA A 456 9.12 -30.45 -44.06
CA ALA A 456 8.45 -30.93 -45.27
C ALA A 456 7.12 -30.16 -45.45
N PRO A 457 6.60 -29.96 -46.68
CA PRO A 457 5.30 -29.34 -46.85
C PRO A 457 4.18 -30.19 -46.20
N GLY A 458 3.36 -29.58 -45.35
CA GLY A 458 2.30 -30.28 -44.62
C GLY A 458 2.19 -29.89 -43.15
N GLU A 459 1.34 -30.60 -42.43
CA GLU A 459 1.15 -30.42 -40.98
C GLU A 459 2.19 -31.21 -40.19
N HIS A 460 2.64 -30.62 -39.08
CA HIS A 460 3.62 -31.20 -38.17
C HIS A 460 3.15 -31.03 -36.73
N GLY A 461 3.14 -32.12 -35.95
CA GLY A 461 2.78 -32.07 -34.54
C GLY A 461 3.69 -31.12 -33.74
N PHE A 462 3.12 -30.36 -32.83
CA PHE A 462 3.81 -29.29 -32.10
C PHE A 462 3.40 -29.31 -30.62
N HIS A 463 4.36 -29.62 -29.75
CA HIS A 463 4.07 -29.90 -28.34
C HIS A 463 5.08 -29.30 -27.38
N VAL A 464 4.65 -29.05 -26.15
CA VAL A 464 5.55 -28.87 -25.00
C VAL A 464 5.74 -30.22 -24.31
N HIS A 465 6.99 -30.62 -24.16
CA HIS A 465 7.43 -31.84 -23.50
C HIS A 465 7.87 -31.57 -22.05
N GLU A 466 7.81 -32.61 -21.23
CA GLU A 466 7.93 -32.50 -19.78
C GLU A 466 9.28 -31.94 -19.31
N PHE A 467 10.39 -32.41 -19.88
CA PHE A 467 11.73 -32.10 -19.40
C PHE A 467 12.42 -31.08 -20.32
N GLY A 468 13.06 -30.08 -19.71
CA GLY A 468 14.05 -29.21 -20.36
C GLY A 468 15.39 -29.87 -20.60
N ASP A 469 15.39 -31.15 -20.97
CA ASP A 469 16.59 -31.96 -21.13
C ASP A 469 16.81 -32.27 -22.62
N ASN A 470 17.95 -31.79 -23.13
CA ASN A 470 18.41 -32.02 -24.50
C ASN A 470 19.74 -32.79 -24.55
N THR A 471 20.14 -33.46 -23.46
CA THR A 471 21.44 -34.17 -23.35
C THR A 471 21.63 -35.28 -24.39
N ASN A 472 20.55 -35.99 -24.74
CA ASN A 472 20.51 -36.93 -25.86
C ASN A 472 19.56 -36.43 -26.97
N GLY A 473 19.75 -35.17 -27.39
CA GLY A 473 18.89 -34.49 -28.34
C GLY A 473 17.45 -34.41 -27.86
N CYS A 474 16.50 -34.34 -28.80
CA CYS A 474 15.08 -34.16 -28.47
C CYS A 474 14.46 -35.36 -27.74
N THR A 475 15.13 -36.51 -27.71
CA THR A 475 14.67 -37.72 -27.01
C THR A 475 14.59 -37.51 -25.49
N SER A 476 15.52 -36.73 -24.92
CA SER A 476 15.59 -36.54 -23.47
C SER A 476 14.48 -35.65 -22.91
N ALA A 477 13.75 -34.94 -23.77
CA ALA A 477 12.64 -34.09 -23.38
C ALA A 477 11.46 -34.84 -22.73
N GLY A 478 11.45 -36.18 -22.78
CA GLY A 478 10.40 -37.00 -22.16
C GLY A 478 9.10 -37.01 -22.95
N SER A 479 7.98 -37.29 -22.28
CA SER A 479 6.63 -37.29 -22.85
C SER A 479 6.07 -35.87 -22.99
N HIS A 480 4.86 -35.73 -23.55
CA HIS A 480 4.14 -34.45 -23.54
C HIS A 480 3.93 -33.98 -22.10
N PHE A 481 3.98 -32.68 -21.87
CA PHE A 481 3.76 -32.10 -20.55
C PHE A 481 2.31 -32.34 -20.10
N ASN A 482 2.12 -33.26 -19.15
CA ASN A 482 0.83 -33.74 -18.70
C ASN A 482 0.72 -33.76 -17.16
N PRO A 483 0.64 -32.59 -16.50
CA PRO A 483 0.58 -32.53 -15.04
C PRO A 483 -0.72 -33.09 -14.45
N PHE A 484 -1.73 -33.36 -15.29
CA PHE A 484 -3.05 -33.81 -14.86
C PHE A 484 -3.35 -35.28 -15.20
N GLY A 485 -2.41 -36.00 -15.82
CA GLY A 485 -2.62 -37.39 -16.22
C GLY A 485 -3.77 -37.60 -17.21
N LYS A 486 -4.06 -36.60 -18.05
CA LYS A 486 -5.10 -36.67 -19.09
C LYS A 486 -4.65 -37.47 -20.30
N THR A 487 -5.59 -37.84 -21.18
CA THR A 487 -5.22 -38.37 -22.50
C THR A 487 -4.89 -37.25 -23.49
N HIS A 488 -4.09 -37.56 -24.51
CA HIS A 488 -3.75 -36.61 -25.58
C HIS A 488 -5.00 -36.19 -26.39
N GLY A 489 -5.05 -34.93 -26.82
CA GLY A 489 -6.17 -34.37 -27.59
C GLY A 489 -5.85 -33.06 -28.30
N ALA A 490 -6.84 -32.50 -29.02
CA ALA A 490 -6.67 -31.24 -29.74
C ALA A 490 -6.57 -30.04 -28.79
N PRO A 491 -5.98 -28.90 -29.19
CA PRO A 491 -5.91 -27.71 -28.34
C PRO A 491 -7.26 -27.18 -27.83
N GLY A 492 -8.34 -27.38 -28.58
CA GLY A 492 -9.69 -27.00 -28.16
C GLY A 492 -10.39 -28.00 -27.25
N ASP A 493 -9.84 -29.21 -27.07
CA ASP A 493 -10.49 -30.27 -26.32
C ASP A 493 -10.24 -30.08 -24.81
N GLU A 494 -11.25 -30.36 -23.97
CA GLU A 494 -11.06 -30.35 -22.50
C GLU A 494 -10.14 -31.50 -22.04
N GLU A 495 -10.21 -32.62 -22.76
CA GLU A 495 -9.39 -33.80 -22.54
C GLU A 495 -8.15 -33.75 -23.46
N ARG A 496 -7.08 -33.16 -22.94
CA ARG A 496 -5.78 -32.99 -23.61
C ARG A 496 -4.67 -32.89 -22.56
N HIS A 497 -3.42 -33.11 -22.97
CA HIS A 497 -2.28 -32.68 -22.19
C HIS A 497 -2.15 -31.15 -22.22
N VAL A 498 -1.53 -30.57 -21.19
CA VAL A 498 -1.24 -29.13 -21.16
C VAL A 498 -0.30 -28.74 -22.31
N GLY A 499 0.64 -29.62 -22.66
CA GLY A 499 1.58 -29.40 -23.75
C GLY A 499 1.03 -29.59 -25.18
N ASP A 500 -0.23 -29.99 -25.37
CA ASP A 500 -0.73 -30.37 -26.70
C ASP A 500 -1.11 -29.14 -27.56
N LEU A 501 -0.23 -28.59 -28.41
CA LEU A 501 -0.52 -27.38 -29.20
C LEU A 501 -1.02 -27.69 -30.63
N GLY A 502 -1.25 -28.96 -30.95
CA GLY A 502 -1.78 -29.41 -32.23
C GLY A 502 -0.72 -29.38 -33.33
N ASN A 503 -1.07 -28.88 -34.51
CA ASN A 503 -0.19 -28.88 -35.67
C ASN A 503 0.26 -27.47 -36.08
N VAL A 504 1.49 -27.38 -36.60
CA VAL A 504 1.97 -26.23 -37.38
C VAL A 504 1.97 -26.61 -38.87
N LEU A 505 1.60 -25.66 -39.74
CA LEU A 505 1.48 -25.90 -41.17
C LEU A 505 2.68 -25.31 -41.92
N ALA A 506 3.50 -26.19 -42.52
CA ALA A 506 4.61 -25.80 -43.38
C ALA A 506 4.15 -25.65 -44.84
N ASN A 507 4.56 -24.54 -45.46
CA ASN A 507 4.28 -24.27 -46.87
C ASN A 507 5.21 -25.06 -47.81
N ALA A 508 5.08 -24.83 -49.13
CA ALA A 508 5.90 -25.50 -50.15
C ALA A 508 7.42 -25.22 -50.03
N ASP A 509 7.79 -24.13 -49.37
CA ASP A 509 9.19 -23.75 -49.09
C ASP A 509 9.70 -24.33 -47.77
N GLY A 510 8.89 -25.14 -47.07
CA GLY A 510 9.22 -25.73 -45.78
C GLY A 510 9.22 -24.75 -44.60
N LYS A 511 8.49 -23.64 -44.73
CA LYS A 511 8.34 -22.60 -43.71
C LYS A 511 6.96 -22.65 -43.05
N ALA A 512 6.92 -22.62 -41.72
CA ALA A 512 5.71 -22.59 -40.93
C ALA A 512 5.67 -21.34 -40.03
N GLU A 513 4.63 -20.53 -40.17
CA GLU A 513 4.35 -19.40 -39.27
C GLU A 513 3.49 -19.87 -38.10
N ILE A 514 3.90 -19.54 -36.87
CA ILE A 514 3.22 -19.94 -35.65
C ILE A 514 2.46 -18.74 -35.09
N LYS A 515 1.17 -18.93 -34.86
CA LYS A 515 0.31 -17.98 -34.17
C LYS A 515 -0.79 -18.72 -33.41
N ILE A 516 -0.53 -19.02 -32.15
CA ILE A 516 -1.42 -19.80 -31.27
C ILE A 516 -1.75 -18.97 -30.03
N THR A 517 -3.00 -19.04 -29.58
CA THR A 517 -3.41 -18.55 -28.27
C THR A 517 -3.93 -19.74 -27.48
N ASP A 518 -3.29 -20.05 -26.36
CA ASP A 518 -3.62 -21.23 -25.55
C ASP A 518 -3.93 -20.84 -24.10
N ALA A 519 -5.06 -21.37 -23.59
CA ALA A 519 -5.56 -21.06 -22.24
C ALA A 519 -5.17 -22.10 -21.19
N LYS A 520 -4.57 -23.24 -21.59
CA LYS A 520 -4.08 -24.28 -20.66
C LYS A 520 -2.59 -24.10 -20.37
N LEU A 521 -1.82 -23.52 -21.30
CA LEU A 521 -0.45 -23.09 -21.08
C LEU A 521 -0.36 -21.97 -20.03
N SER A 522 0.72 -21.97 -19.26
CA SER A 522 1.10 -20.85 -18.41
C SER A 522 2.62 -20.66 -18.45
N LEU A 523 3.09 -19.41 -18.28
CA LEU A 523 4.50 -19.11 -18.06
C LEU A 523 4.83 -19.00 -16.56
N THR A 524 3.85 -19.23 -15.69
CA THR A 524 3.97 -19.09 -14.23
C THR A 524 3.28 -20.23 -13.48
N GLY A 525 3.60 -20.33 -12.19
CA GLY A 525 2.98 -21.29 -11.29
C GLY A 525 3.35 -22.75 -11.61
N PRO A 526 2.65 -23.72 -10.99
CA PRO A 526 3.00 -25.15 -11.06
C PRO A 526 2.82 -25.75 -12.47
N GLN A 527 2.07 -25.06 -13.35
CA GLN A 527 1.85 -25.46 -14.74
C GLN A 527 2.76 -24.72 -15.71
N SER A 528 3.78 -24.00 -15.19
CA SER A 528 4.70 -23.25 -16.03
C SER A 528 5.42 -24.16 -17.02
N ILE A 529 5.53 -23.67 -18.26
CA ILE A 529 6.35 -24.28 -19.31
C ILE A 529 7.78 -23.73 -19.35
N ILE A 530 8.13 -22.76 -18.50
CA ILE A 530 9.51 -22.27 -18.41
C ILE A 530 10.43 -23.41 -17.97
N GLY A 531 11.54 -23.57 -18.67
CA GLY A 531 12.48 -24.67 -18.43
C GLY A 531 12.01 -26.03 -18.98
N ARG A 532 10.91 -26.08 -19.74
CA ARG A 532 10.46 -27.26 -20.50
C ARG A 532 10.88 -27.16 -21.96
N THR A 533 10.62 -28.19 -22.75
CA THR A 533 11.09 -28.26 -24.15
C THR A 533 9.93 -28.19 -25.14
N VAL A 534 10.02 -27.31 -26.13
CA VAL A 534 9.15 -27.35 -27.31
C VAL A 534 9.70 -28.38 -28.29
N VAL A 535 8.84 -29.18 -28.91
CA VAL A 535 9.19 -30.15 -29.95
C VAL A 535 8.29 -29.97 -31.16
N VAL A 536 8.88 -29.95 -32.35
CA VAL A 536 8.17 -30.12 -33.63
C VAL A 536 8.44 -31.52 -34.19
N HIS A 537 7.40 -32.19 -34.65
CA HIS A 537 7.40 -33.60 -35.03
C HIS A 537 7.45 -33.82 -36.54
N ALA A 538 7.78 -35.05 -36.95
CA ALA A 538 7.95 -35.43 -38.35
C ALA A 538 6.62 -35.54 -39.10
N ASP A 539 5.59 -36.03 -38.43
CA ASP A 539 4.29 -36.34 -39.01
C ASP A 539 3.19 -35.48 -38.39
N ILE A 540 1.99 -35.58 -38.97
CA ILE A 540 0.78 -34.92 -38.52
C ILE A 540 0.37 -35.50 -37.15
N ASP A 541 0.05 -34.62 -36.20
CA ASP A 541 -0.66 -34.97 -34.99
C ASP A 541 -2.15 -35.24 -35.32
N ASP A 542 -2.60 -36.47 -35.09
CA ASP A 542 -3.99 -36.92 -35.29
C ASP A 542 -4.99 -36.43 -34.23
N LEU A 543 -4.52 -35.65 -33.25
CA LEU A 543 -5.27 -35.00 -32.18
C LEU A 543 -6.04 -36.00 -31.29
N GLY A 544 -5.52 -37.22 -31.18
CA GLY A 544 -6.15 -38.31 -30.44
C GLY A 544 -7.34 -38.94 -31.16
N LYS A 545 -7.49 -38.71 -32.47
CA LYS A 545 -8.66 -39.11 -33.28
C LYS A 545 -8.30 -40.08 -34.41
N GLY A 546 -7.03 -40.46 -34.56
CA GLY A 546 -6.55 -41.34 -35.65
C GLY A 546 -6.85 -42.83 -35.49
N GLY A 547 -7.30 -43.29 -34.32
CA GLY A 547 -7.63 -44.71 -34.07
C GLY A 547 -6.42 -45.65 -33.94
N HIS A 548 -5.21 -45.10 -33.89
CA HIS A 548 -3.98 -45.82 -33.58
C HIS A 548 -3.75 -45.90 -32.06
N GLU A 549 -2.98 -46.90 -31.59
CA GLU A 549 -2.68 -47.04 -30.16
C GLU A 549 -1.94 -45.81 -29.60
N LEU A 550 -1.12 -45.16 -30.44
CA LEU A 550 -0.38 -43.95 -30.10
C LEU A 550 -1.21 -42.66 -30.23
N SER A 551 -2.41 -42.71 -30.82
CA SER A 551 -3.26 -41.52 -30.99
C SER A 551 -3.53 -40.87 -29.64
N LYS A 552 -3.92 -41.65 -28.63
CA LYS A 552 -4.25 -41.13 -27.29
C LYS A 552 -3.04 -40.79 -26.40
N THR A 553 -1.82 -40.99 -26.88
CA THR A 553 -0.60 -40.71 -26.12
C THR A 553 0.27 -39.61 -26.75
N THR A 554 0.46 -39.64 -28.07
CA THR A 554 1.40 -38.76 -28.78
C THR A 554 0.82 -38.18 -30.07
N GLY A 555 -0.48 -38.37 -30.31
CA GLY A 555 -1.10 -37.97 -31.57
C GLY A 555 -0.59 -38.72 -32.79
N ASN A 556 0.17 -39.82 -32.58
CA ASN A 556 0.89 -40.53 -33.62
C ASN A 556 1.78 -39.63 -34.52
N ALA A 557 2.30 -38.51 -33.99
CA ALA A 557 3.06 -37.51 -34.76
C ALA A 557 4.49 -37.93 -35.18
N GLY A 558 4.91 -39.15 -34.88
CA GLY A 558 6.22 -39.67 -35.32
C GLY A 558 7.44 -39.02 -34.65
N GLY A 559 8.55 -38.98 -35.40
CA GLY A 559 9.87 -38.56 -34.90
C GLY A 559 9.95 -37.10 -34.46
N ARG A 560 10.96 -36.75 -33.66
CA ARG A 560 11.18 -35.37 -33.16
C ARG A 560 12.20 -34.67 -34.04
N LEU A 561 11.77 -33.70 -34.86
CA LEU A 561 12.63 -33.06 -35.86
C LEU A 561 13.53 -31.99 -35.27
N ALA A 562 12.99 -31.14 -34.40
CA ALA A 562 13.74 -30.10 -33.71
C ALA A 562 13.10 -29.79 -32.35
N CYS A 563 13.91 -29.32 -31.42
CA CYS A 563 13.45 -28.98 -30.09
C CYS A 563 14.30 -27.89 -29.45
N GLY A 564 13.79 -27.28 -28.39
CA GLY A 564 14.52 -26.29 -27.61
C GLY A 564 13.90 -26.04 -26.25
N VAL A 565 14.74 -25.70 -25.28
CA VAL A 565 14.29 -25.34 -23.93
C VAL A 565 13.70 -23.93 -23.94
N ILE A 566 12.57 -23.76 -23.28
CA ILE A 566 11.87 -22.48 -23.12
C ILE A 566 12.57 -21.67 -22.04
N GLY A 567 13.26 -20.61 -22.43
CA GLY A 567 13.96 -19.69 -21.55
C GLY A 567 13.19 -18.39 -21.32
N ILE A 568 13.45 -17.71 -20.20
CA ILE A 568 12.90 -16.37 -19.92
C ILE A 568 13.51 -15.37 -20.91
N SER A 569 12.68 -14.48 -21.46
CA SER A 569 13.10 -13.39 -22.36
C SER A 569 12.92 -12.03 -21.70
N LYS A 570 13.70 -11.04 -22.13
CA LYS A 570 13.54 -9.66 -21.66
C LYS A 570 12.19 -9.10 -22.10
N VAL A 571 11.51 -8.44 -21.18
CA VAL A 571 10.22 -7.76 -21.39
C VAL A 571 10.39 -6.54 -22.28
#